data_AF-A0A484I9E8-F1
#
_entry.id   AF-A0A484I9E8-F1
#
_cell.length_a   1.000
_cell.length_b   1.000
_cell.length_c   1.000
_cell.angle_alpha   90.00
_cell.angle_beta   90.00
_cell.angle_gamma   90.00
#
_symmetry.space_group_name_H-M   'P 1'
#
loop_
_entity.id
_entity.type
_entity.pdbx_description
1 polymer ?
#
loop_
_entity_poly.entity_id
_entity_poly.type
_entity_poly.pdbx_seq_one_letter_code
_entity_poly.pdbx_strand_id
1 'polypeptide(L)'
;MQEKERNSIVKTTVITAGGLLMIFAIAGTQILSIFGITLSSFMIAGGILLFVVSIELLTHGGWRFGGTISDESGVVPLAFPLLAGPGAITTVILSFQTSGLMVTLLSIAIVIGITCVIFFLTGSIYRILGRRGSLIITRILAVLVAAIAVQYVVDGLKTM
;
A
#
# COMPACT_ATOMS: atom_id res chain seq x y z
N MET A 1 8.53 13.76 16.07
CA MET A 1 8.28 12.37 16.50
C MET A 1 9.55 11.85 17.16
N GLN A 2 9.47 11.35 18.39
CA GLN A 2 10.64 10.79 19.08
C GLN A 2 11.17 9.59 18.27
N GLU A 3 12.50 9.46 18.16
CA GLU A 3 13.15 8.48 17.30
C GLU A 3 12.74 7.02 17.59
N LYS A 4 12.43 6.72 18.86
CA LYS A 4 11.90 5.42 19.30
C LYS A 4 10.47 5.14 18.83
N GLU A 5 9.60 6.14 18.86
CA GLU A 5 8.20 6.01 18.41
C GLU A 5 8.12 5.82 16.89
N ARG A 6 8.97 6.54 16.14
CA ARG A 6 9.09 6.40 14.68
C ARG A 6 9.54 4.98 14.27
N ASN A 7 10.56 4.43 14.92
CA ASN A 7 11.05 3.09 14.58
C ASN A 7 10.03 1.98 14.93
N SER A 8 9.25 2.17 15.99
CA SER A 8 8.17 1.24 16.36
C SER A 8 7.04 1.25 15.32
N ILE A 9 6.60 2.43 14.88
CA ILE A 9 5.57 2.59 13.85
C ILE A 9 6.04 1.95 12.53
N VAL A 10 7.27 2.25 12.11
CA VAL A 10 7.84 1.69 10.87
C VAL A 10 7.91 0.16 10.92
N LYS A 11 8.49 -0.40 11.99
CA LYS A 11 8.64 -1.84 12.14
C LYS A 11 7.29 -2.53 12.11
N THR A 12 6.31 -1.98 12.83
CA THR A 12 4.98 -2.58 12.87
C THR A 12 4.28 -2.47 11.52
N THR A 13 4.38 -1.32 10.85
CA THR A 13 3.79 -1.13 9.51
C THR A 13 4.37 -2.11 8.48
N VAL A 14 5.70 -2.28 8.44
CA VAL A 14 6.37 -3.20 7.52
C VAL A 14 5.99 -4.65 7.80
N ILE A 15 5.94 -5.04 9.09
CA ILE A 15 5.53 -6.40 9.49
C ILE A 15 4.06 -6.64 9.11
N THR A 16 3.16 -5.70 9.39
CA THR A 16 1.74 -5.83 9.05
C THR A 16 1.52 -5.90 7.55
N ALA A 17 2.18 -5.05 6.76
CA ALA A 17 2.09 -5.07 5.30
C ALA A 17 2.67 -6.36 4.71
N GLY A 18 3.85 -6.79 5.18
CA GLY A 18 4.48 -8.03 4.74
C GLY A 18 3.64 -9.26 5.08
N GLY A 19 3.08 -9.32 6.29
CA GLY A 19 2.16 -10.37 6.71
C GLY A 19 0.90 -10.41 5.84
N LEU A 20 0.30 -9.25 5.56
CA LEU A 20 -0.89 -9.19 4.71
C LEU A 20 -0.59 -9.64 3.27
N LEU A 21 0.53 -9.19 2.68
CA LEU A 21 0.95 -9.64 1.35
C LEU A 21 1.24 -11.14 1.30
N MET A 22 1.87 -11.70 2.33
CA MET A 22 2.15 -13.13 2.39
C MET A 22 0.85 -13.95 2.49
N ILE A 23 -0.12 -13.50 3.30
CA ILE A 23 -1.44 -14.14 3.40
C ILE A 23 -2.16 -14.10 2.05
N PHE A 24 -2.23 -12.92 1.41
CA PHE A 24 -2.91 -12.79 0.12
C PHE A 24 -2.16 -13.48 -1.03
N ALA A 25 -0.84 -13.60 -0.98
CA ALA A 25 -0.09 -14.35 -1.98
C ALA A 25 -0.47 -15.84 -1.97
N ILE A 26 -0.63 -16.44 -0.78
CA ILE A 26 -0.90 -17.88 -0.64
C ILE A 26 -2.40 -18.19 -0.70
N ALA A 27 -3.22 -17.37 -0.04
CA ALA A 27 -4.64 -17.63 0.18
C ALA A 27 -5.56 -16.64 -0.55
N GLY A 28 -5.03 -15.62 -1.24
CA GLY A 28 -5.84 -14.54 -1.81
C GLY A 28 -6.89 -15.04 -2.80
N THR A 29 -6.54 -16.00 -3.67
CA THR A 29 -7.50 -16.54 -4.65
C THR A 29 -8.66 -17.27 -3.98
N GLN A 30 -8.39 -17.99 -2.90
CA GLN A 30 -9.36 -18.76 -2.13
C GLN A 30 -10.22 -17.83 -1.28
N ILE A 31 -9.62 -16.80 -0.67
CA ILE A 31 -10.36 -15.76 0.04
C ILE A 31 -11.36 -15.11 -0.92
N LEU A 32 -10.90 -14.66 -2.08
CA LEU A 32 -11.75 -14.02 -3.08
C LEU A 32 -12.88 -14.95 -3.56
N SER A 33 -12.59 -16.22 -3.82
CA SER A 33 -13.61 -17.17 -4.29
C SER A 33 -14.68 -17.51 -3.25
N ILE A 34 -14.33 -17.56 -1.96
CA ILE A 34 -15.29 -17.74 -0.85
C ILE A 34 -16.33 -16.60 -0.84
N PHE A 35 -15.91 -15.37 -1.14
CA PHE A 35 -16.80 -14.21 -1.23
C PHE A 35 -17.47 -14.06 -2.61
N GLY A 36 -17.17 -14.94 -3.57
CA GLY A 36 -17.66 -14.82 -4.95
C GLY A 36 -17.09 -13.60 -5.69
N ILE A 37 -15.93 -13.09 -5.27
CA ILE A 37 -15.29 -11.89 -5.84
C ILE A 37 -14.25 -12.33 -6.86
N THR A 38 -14.30 -11.75 -8.06
CA THR A 38 -13.25 -11.96 -9.08
C THR A 38 -12.04 -11.06 -8.82
N LEU A 39 -10.87 -11.45 -9.32
CA LEU A 39 -9.69 -10.59 -9.26
C LEU A 39 -9.96 -9.22 -9.92
N SER A 40 -10.70 -9.22 -11.03
CA SER A 40 -11.14 -8.02 -11.74
C SER A 40 -12.01 -7.10 -10.89
N SER A 41 -13.00 -7.64 -10.16
CA SER A 41 -13.81 -6.85 -9.21
C SER A 41 -12.97 -6.27 -8.07
N PHE A 42 -11.99 -7.03 -7.58
CA PHE A 42 -11.07 -6.57 -6.54
C PHE A 42 -10.16 -5.43 -7.05
N MET A 43 -9.69 -5.50 -8.30
CA MET A 43 -8.95 -4.41 -8.96
C MET A 43 -9.78 -3.13 -9.06
N ILE A 44 -11.06 -3.24 -9.45
CA ILE A 44 -11.97 -2.08 -9.56
C ILE A 44 -12.19 -1.44 -8.18
N ALA A 45 -12.56 -2.24 -7.17
CA ALA A 45 -12.77 -1.74 -5.81
C ALA A 45 -11.49 -1.10 -5.24
N GLY A 46 -10.36 -1.72 -5.52
CA GLY A 46 -9.05 -1.23 -5.12
C GLY A 46 -8.65 0.08 -5.80
N GLY A 47 -8.90 0.20 -7.10
CA GLY A 47 -8.72 1.43 -7.85
C GLY A 47 -9.57 2.56 -7.27
N ILE A 48 -10.85 2.31 -6.98
CA ILE A 48 -11.73 3.30 -6.34
C ILE A 48 -11.17 3.75 -4.98
N LEU A 49 -10.70 2.82 -4.15
CA LEU A 49 -10.10 3.15 -2.85
C LEU A 49 -8.85 4.04 -3.00
N LEU A 50 -7.95 3.70 -3.91
CA LEU A 50 -6.76 4.50 -4.21
C LEU A 50 -7.13 5.88 -4.76
N PHE A 51 -8.20 5.97 -5.55
CA PHE A 51 -8.70 7.24 -6.06
C PHE A 51 -9.18 8.14 -4.90
N VAL A 52 -9.94 7.60 -3.95
CA VAL A 52 -10.37 8.34 -2.75
C VAL A 52 -9.16 8.82 -1.95
N VAL A 53 -8.17 7.95 -1.73
CA VAL A 53 -6.92 8.32 -1.03
C VAL A 53 -6.18 9.44 -1.77
N SER A 54 -6.12 9.38 -3.10
CA SER A 54 -5.47 10.41 -3.90
C SER A 54 -6.15 11.78 -3.75
N ILE A 55 -7.49 11.84 -3.75
CA ILE A 55 -8.26 13.06 -3.53
C ILE A 55 -7.98 13.62 -2.14
N GLU A 56 -7.90 12.76 -1.13
CA GLU A 56 -7.59 13.17 0.24
C GLU A 56 -6.21 13.81 0.34
N LEU A 57 -5.20 13.19 -0.28
CA LEU A 57 -3.83 13.73 -0.36
C LEU A 57 -3.78 15.05 -1.16
N LEU A 58 -4.62 15.22 -2.18
CA LEU A 58 -4.76 16.43 -3.00
C LEU A 58 -5.54 17.56 -2.34
N THR A 59 -6.41 17.26 -1.39
CA THR A 59 -7.25 18.26 -0.70
C THR A 59 -6.59 18.68 0.61
N HIS A 60 -6.27 17.72 1.48
CA HIS A 60 -5.85 17.98 2.86
C HIS A 60 -4.32 18.11 3.02
N GLY A 61 -3.54 17.72 2.01
CA GLY A 61 -2.07 17.88 2.03
C GLY A 61 -1.35 16.90 2.96
N GLY A 62 -2.08 15.90 3.46
CA GLY A 62 -1.58 14.83 4.30
C GLY A 62 -2.65 13.74 4.46
N TRP A 63 -2.22 12.55 4.87
CA TRP A 63 -3.13 11.43 5.17
C TRP A 63 -4.00 11.73 6.38
N ARG A 64 -5.32 11.55 6.28
CA ARG A 64 -6.23 11.54 7.42
C ARG A 64 -7.03 10.22 7.54
N PHE A 65 -6.89 9.28 6.59
CA PHE A 65 -7.21 7.87 6.78
C PHE A 65 -6.34 7.30 7.93
N GLY A 66 -6.83 7.44 9.16
CA GLY A 66 -6.07 7.24 10.40
C GLY A 66 -6.33 8.27 11.50
N GLY A 67 -7.42 9.06 11.43
CA GLY A 67 -7.86 9.91 12.55
C GLY A 67 -8.76 9.16 13.53
N THR A 68 -8.35 9.11 14.80
CA THR A 68 -9.11 8.71 16.01
C THR A 68 -9.61 7.26 16.09
N ILE A 69 -8.69 6.30 16.23
CA ILE A 69 -8.92 5.20 17.19
C ILE A 69 -8.02 5.53 18.38
N SER A 70 -8.65 6.05 19.42
CA SER A 70 -8.11 6.33 20.74
C SER A 70 -7.85 5.03 21.51
N ASP A 71 -7.06 4.11 20.95
CA ASP A 71 -6.54 2.95 21.67
C ASP A 71 -5.29 2.40 20.96
N GLU A 72 -4.13 2.66 21.57
CA GLU A 72 -2.80 2.01 21.50
C GLU A 72 -2.21 1.40 20.21
N SER A 73 -2.83 1.46 19.03
CA SER A 73 -2.27 0.81 17.83
C SER A 73 -2.63 1.55 16.55
N GLY A 74 -1.99 2.70 16.32
CA GLY A 74 -1.99 3.45 15.04
C GLY A 74 -1.29 2.72 13.86
N VAL A 75 -1.21 1.40 13.94
CA VAL A 75 -0.47 0.49 13.08
C VAL A 75 -1.28 0.08 11.85
N VAL A 76 -2.61 0.01 12.00
CA VAL A 76 -3.52 -0.57 11.01
C VAL A 76 -3.80 0.34 9.79
N PRO A 77 -3.94 1.68 9.90
CA PRO A 77 -4.34 2.51 8.76
C PRO A 77 -3.23 2.77 7.72
N LEU A 78 -1.95 2.64 8.09
CA LEU A 78 -0.83 2.88 7.17
C LEU A 78 -0.53 1.67 6.28
N ALA A 79 -0.66 0.46 6.82
CA ALA A 79 -0.36 -0.77 6.09
C ALA A 79 -1.41 -1.06 5.00
N PHE A 80 -2.69 -0.82 5.31
CA PHE A 80 -3.81 -0.99 4.41
C PHE A 80 -4.51 0.36 4.24
N PRO A 81 -4.56 1.00 3.05
CA PRO A 81 -4.43 0.42 1.70
C PRO A 81 -3.13 0.75 0.93
N LEU A 82 -2.03 1.09 1.61
CA LEU A 82 -0.89 1.75 0.91
C LEU A 82 0.34 0.90 0.71
N LEU A 83 0.65 0.04 1.68
CA LEU A 83 1.79 -0.87 1.57
C LEU A 83 1.33 -2.26 1.13
N ALA A 84 0.22 -2.75 1.68
CA ALA A 84 -0.49 -3.92 1.20
C ALA A 84 -1.78 -3.49 0.51
N GLY A 85 -1.65 -2.50 -0.37
CA GLY A 85 -2.77 -1.99 -1.13
C GLY A 85 -3.33 -2.99 -2.13
N PRO A 86 -4.53 -2.69 -2.68
CA PRO A 86 -5.17 -3.55 -3.66
C PRO A 86 -4.25 -3.87 -4.85
N GLY A 87 -3.40 -2.92 -5.26
CA GLY A 87 -2.48 -3.19 -6.35
C GLY A 87 -1.31 -4.11 -6.00
N ALA A 88 -0.79 -4.00 -4.78
CA ALA A 88 0.21 -4.94 -4.30
C ALA A 88 -0.39 -6.35 -4.12
N ILE A 89 -1.62 -6.42 -3.57
CA ILE A 89 -2.38 -7.67 -3.39
C ILE A 89 -2.64 -8.36 -4.74
N THR A 90 -3.14 -7.64 -5.75
CA THR A 90 -3.41 -8.24 -7.07
C THR A 90 -2.13 -8.75 -7.71
N THR A 91 -1.02 -8.01 -7.55
CA THR A 91 0.28 -8.37 -8.13
C THR A 91 0.84 -9.62 -7.47
N VAL A 92 0.76 -9.77 -6.14
CA VAL A 92 1.23 -10.99 -5.47
C VAL A 92 0.35 -12.20 -5.77
N ILE A 93 -0.96 -12.02 -5.91
CA ILE A 93 -1.87 -13.08 -6.35
C ILE A 93 -1.51 -13.54 -7.76
N LEU A 94 -1.35 -12.60 -8.69
CA LEU A 94 -1.02 -12.92 -10.08
C LEU A 94 0.37 -13.55 -10.19
N SER A 95 1.37 -12.98 -9.51
CA SER A 95 2.73 -13.53 -9.46
C SER A 95 2.74 -14.96 -8.93
N PHE A 96 1.93 -15.26 -7.92
CA PHE A 96 1.82 -16.62 -7.38
C PHE A 96 1.26 -17.58 -8.43
N GLN A 97 0.25 -17.15 -9.20
CA GLN A 97 -0.36 -17.93 -10.28
C GLN A 97 0.55 -18.13 -11.49
N THR A 98 1.33 -17.12 -11.89
CA THR A 98 2.15 -17.16 -13.12
C THR A 98 3.55 -17.70 -12.90
N SER A 99 4.18 -17.35 -11.78
CA SER A 99 5.62 -17.54 -11.55
C SER A 99 5.92 -18.52 -10.42
N GLY A 100 4.88 -18.99 -9.72
CA GLY A 100 4.97 -19.94 -8.63
C GLY A 100 5.38 -19.31 -7.28
N LEU A 101 5.36 -20.17 -6.26
CA LEU A 101 5.52 -19.77 -4.85
C LEU A 101 6.90 -19.17 -4.56
N MET A 102 7.97 -19.80 -5.07
CA MET A 102 9.35 -19.39 -4.78
C MET A 102 9.66 -17.98 -5.29
N VAL A 103 9.27 -17.68 -6.54
CA VAL A 103 9.50 -16.36 -7.17
C VAL A 103 8.69 -15.27 -6.44
N THR A 104 7.47 -15.60 -6.03
CA THR A 104 6.59 -14.65 -5.33
C THR A 104 7.11 -14.33 -3.93
N LEU A 105 7.57 -15.34 -3.17
CA LEU A 105 8.19 -15.12 -1.86
C LEU A 105 9.46 -14.26 -1.97
N LEU A 106 10.31 -14.55 -2.96
CA LEU A 106 11.55 -13.81 -3.20
C LEU A 106 11.24 -12.35 -3.57
N SER A 107 10.22 -12.12 -4.41
CA SER A 107 9.75 -10.78 -4.77
C SER A 107 9.23 -10.00 -3.56
N ILE A 108 8.41 -10.63 -2.71
CA ILE A 108 7.91 -10.03 -1.46
C ILE A 108 9.08 -9.68 -0.52
N ALA A 109 10.05 -10.60 -0.36
CA ALA A 109 11.23 -10.35 0.46
C ALA A 109 12.07 -9.17 -0.05
N ILE A 110 12.26 -9.06 -1.37
CA ILE A 110 12.96 -7.92 -2.00
C ILE A 110 12.20 -6.62 -1.74
N VAL A 111 10.89 -6.57 -1.99
CA VAL A 111 10.07 -5.35 -1.80
C VAL A 111 10.08 -4.90 -0.35
N ILE A 112 9.95 -5.82 0.61
CA ILE A 112 10.04 -5.53 2.03
C ILE A 112 11.45 -5.02 2.39
N GLY A 113 12.50 -5.63 1.85
CA GLY A 113 13.89 -5.21 2.04
C GLY A 113 14.12 -3.77 1.54
N ILE A 114 13.69 -3.47 0.31
CA ILE A 114 13.77 -2.12 -0.27
C ILE A 114 12.99 -1.12 0.59
N THR A 115 11.77 -1.47 0.99
CA THR A 115 10.93 -0.62 1.85
C THR A 115 11.63 -0.31 3.17
N CYS A 116 12.25 -1.31 3.80
CA CYS A 116 13.01 -1.14 5.02
C CYS A 116 14.20 -0.17 4.84
N VAL A 117 14.95 -0.30 3.75
CA VAL A 117 16.07 0.61 3.42
C VAL A 117 15.58 2.05 3.22
N ILE A 118 14.49 2.24 2.47
CA ILE A 118 13.89 3.57 2.26
C ILE A 118 13.48 4.20 3.60
N PHE A 119 12.95 3.41 4.53
CA PHE A 119 12.60 3.89 5.86
C PHE A 119 13.81 4.39 6.65
N PHE A 120 14.95 3.70 6.59
CA PHE A 120 16.19 4.18 7.23
C PHE A 120 16.64 5.53 6.63
N LEU A 121 16.43 5.74 5.33
CA LEU A 121 16.79 7.00 4.65
C LEU A 121 15.77 8.13 4.86
N THR A 122 14.57 7.84 5.36
CA THR A 122 13.47 8.82 5.50
C THR A 122 13.87 10.01 6.37
N GLY A 123 14.68 9.80 7.42
CA GLY A 123 15.20 10.89 8.25
C GLY A 123 16.09 11.87 7.48
N SER A 124 16.83 11.37 6.49
CA SER A 124 17.69 12.18 5.62
C SER A 124 16.86 12.89 4.54
N ILE A 125 15.90 12.18 3.93
CA ILE A 125 15.00 12.70 2.89
C ILE A 125 14.19 13.90 3.41
N TYR A 126 13.64 13.80 4.62
CA TYR A 126 12.86 14.88 5.22
C TYR A 126 13.71 16.14 5.47
N ARG A 127 14.99 15.95 5.83
CA ARG A 127 15.93 17.06 6.07
C ARG A 127 16.31 17.80 4.78
N ILE A 128 16.32 17.11 3.64
CA ILE A 128 16.63 17.67 2.32
C ILE A 128 15.41 18.40 1.72
N LEU A 129 14.22 17.79 1.78
CA LEU A 129 13.00 18.35 1.18
C LEU A 129 12.45 19.58 1.92
N GLY A 130 12.64 19.63 3.24
CA GLY A 130 12.00 20.61 4.09
C GLY A 130 10.46 20.56 4.03
N ARG A 131 9.80 21.46 4.79
CA ARG A 131 8.34 21.44 4.94
C ARG A 131 7.58 21.76 3.65
N ARG A 132 8.11 22.67 2.82
CA ARG A 132 7.48 23.08 1.54
C ARG A 132 7.69 22.04 0.43
N GLY A 133 8.89 21.46 0.31
CA GLY A 133 9.19 20.43 -0.68
C GLY A 133 8.38 19.15 -0.45
N SER A 134 8.22 18.74 0.81
CA SER A 134 7.37 17.60 1.16
C SER A 134 5.92 17.79 0.69
N LEU A 135 5.33 18.98 0.85
CA LEU A 135 3.97 19.26 0.40
C LEU A 135 3.82 19.15 -1.12
N ILE A 136 4.78 19.69 -1.88
CA ILE A 136 4.77 19.61 -3.34
C ILE A 136 4.86 18.15 -3.79
N ILE A 137 5.76 17.37 -3.19
CA ILE A 137 5.93 15.96 -3.53
C ILE A 137 4.69 15.15 -3.18
N THR A 138 4.07 15.38 -2.02
CA THR A 138 2.79 14.74 -1.68
C THR A 138 1.71 15.04 -2.72
N ARG A 139 1.63 16.27 -3.24
CA ARG A 139 0.68 16.61 -4.31
C ARG A 139 0.99 15.89 -5.62
N ILE A 140 2.26 15.79 -6.01
CA ILE A 140 2.67 15.06 -7.22
C ILE A 140 2.33 13.57 -7.09
N LEU A 141 2.69 12.95 -5.95
CA LEU A 141 2.35 11.56 -5.67
C LEU A 141 0.84 11.33 -5.67
N ALA A 142 0.05 12.27 -5.15
CA ALA A 142 -1.40 12.18 -5.16
C ALA A 142 -1.93 12.08 -6.60
N VAL A 143 -1.45 12.92 -7.53
CA VAL A 143 -1.85 12.83 -8.94
C VAL A 143 -1.43 11.50 -9.57
N LEU A 144 -0.23 10.99 -9.26
CA LEU A 144 0.22 9.69 -9.75
C LEU A 144 -0.62 8.53 -9.22
N VAL A 145 -0.97 8.54 -7.92
CA VAL A 145 -1.84 7.53 -7.31
C VAL A 145 -3.24 7.58 -7.92
N ALA A 146 -3.76 8.78 -8.23
CA ALA A 146 -5.03 8.94 -8.94
C ALA A 146 -4.98 8.30 -10.35
N ALA A 147 -3.88 8.48 -11.07
CA ALA A 147 -3.70 7.85 -12.38
C ALA A 147 -3.62 6.32 -12.29
N ILE A 148 -2.87 5.79 -11.32
CA ILE A 148 -2.79 4.34 -11.05
C ILE A 148 -4.16 3.79 -10.68
N ALA A 149 -4.92 4.51 -9.86
CA ALA A 149 -6.28 4.14 -9.48
C ALA A 149 -7.21 3.98 -10.68
N VAL A 150 -7.20 4.97 -11.60
CA VAL A 150 -7.98 4.90 -12.85
C VAL A 150 -7.53 3.72 -13.71
N GLN A 151 -6.22 3.49 -13.82
CA GLN A 151 -5.68 2.36 -14.57
C GLN A 151 -6.18 1.02 -13.98
N TYR A 152 -6.20 0.87 -12.67
CA TYR A 152 -6.74 -0.32 -12.00
C TYR A 152 -8.21 -0.58 -12.31
N VAL A 153 -9.03 0.47 -12.33
CA VAL A 153 -10.45 0.37 -12.72
C VAL A 153 -10.57 -0.06 -14.18
N VAL A 154 -9.79 0.55 -15.08
CA VAL A 154 -9.81 0.23 -16.51
C VAL A 154 -9.35 -1.20 -16.77
N ASP A 155 -8.26 -1.64 -16.15
CA ASP A 155 -7.72 -2.99 -16.32
C ASP A 155 -8.66 -4.04 -15.73
N GLY A 156 -9.28 -3.74 -14.59
CA GLY A 156 -10.34 -4.57 -14.02
C GLY A 156 -11.55 -4.69 -14.95
N LEU A 157 -12.00 -3.60 -15.59
CA LEU A 157 -13.10 -3.63 -16.56
C LEU A 157 -12.74 -4.38 -17.85
N LYS A 158 -11.49 -4.28 -18.33
CA LYS A 158 -11.02 -5.01 -19.53
C LYS A 158 -10.87 -6.50 -19.31
N THR A 159 -10.60 -6.92 -18.07
CA THR A 159 -10.33 -8.31 -17.68
C THR A 159 -11.59 -8.98 -17.09
N MET A 160 -12.75 -8.31 -17.14
CA MET A 160 -14.04 -8.89 -16.75
C MET A 160 -14.66 -9.72 -17.86
#